data_AF-A0A9P4JIW5-F1
#
_entry.id   AF-A0A9P4JIW5-F1
#
_cell.length_a   1.000
_cell.length_b   1.000
_cell.length_c   1.000
_cell.angle_alpha   90.00
_cell.angle_beta   90.00
_cell.angle_gamma   90.00
#
_symmetry.space_group_name_H-M   'P 1'
#
loop_
_entity.id
_entity.type
_entity.pdbx_description
1 polymer ?
#
loop_
_entity_poly.entity_id
_entity_poly.type
_entity_poly.pdbx_seq_one_letter_code
_entity_poly.pdbx_strand_id
1 'polypeptide(L)'
;PEVYYFSPTSHVPNSRLPVLIYRTVLPADPTAASTREALEKNHWIQGGVFKTFKAHHFHSVTHECYAVFKGSSHLLLGCGPLDDPGDGGVEVDVRRGDIIVLPAGVSHCSISSEGDYEYLGVYPEGSPHWDNNFCKAGPKETAEKAKVARTVPIPEYDPIYGKDGPLVDIW
;
A
#
# COMPACT_ATOMS: atom_id res chain seq x y z
N PRO A 1 2.38 -10.70 10.03
CA PRO A 1 2.32 -9.23 9.74
C PRO A 1 1.34 -8.57 10.71
N GLU A 2 1.48 -7.28 10.96
CA GLU A 2 0.40 -6.47 11.55
C GLU A 2 -0.72 -6.33 10.52
N VAL A 3 -1.97 -6.29 10.98
CA VAL A 3 -3.18 -6.37 10.12
C VAL A 3 -4.12 -5.23 10.46
N TYR A 4 -4.49 -4.42 9.46
CA TYR A 4 -5.36 -3.27 9.63
C TYR A 4 -6.54 -3.30 8.65
N TYR A 5 -7.76 -3.23 9.19
CA TYR A 5 -9.00 -3.17 8.40
C TYR A 5 -9.56 -1.76 8.39
N PHE A 6 -10.12 -1.37 7.24
CA PHE A 6 -10.70 -0.05 7.05
C PHE A 6 -12.07 -0.17 6.41
N SER A 7 -13.08 0.44 7.04
CA SER A 7 -14.42 0.55 6.45
C SER A 7 -14.43 1.58 5.32
N PRO A 8 -15.24 1.39 4.26
CA PRO A 8 -15.44 2.42 3.24
C PRO A 8 -15.96 3.73 3.83
N THR A 9 -15.55 4.85 3.26
CA THR A 9 -16.06 6.19 3.58
C THR A 9 -16.81 6.78 2.39
N SER A 10 -17.27 8.04 2.49
CA SER A 10 -17.90 8.74 1.37
C SER A 10 -16.94 9.02 0.22
N HIS A 11 -15.64 9.19 0.53
CA HIS A 11 -14.62 9.62 -0.43
C HIS A 11 -13.56 8.56 -0.73
N VAL A 12 -13.50 7.49 0.06
CA VAL A 12 -12.50 6.42 -0.06
C VAL A 12 -13.19 5.05 -0.09
N PRO A 13 -12.93 4.22 -1.11
CA PRO A 13 -13.49 2.87 -1.18
C PRO A 13 -13.06 1.96 -0.03
N ASN A 14 -11.79 2.09 0.39
CA ASN A 14 -11.08 1.10 1.18
C ASN A 14 -11.23 -0.31 0.59
N SER A 15 -10.93 -1.34 1.38
CA SER A 15 -10.92 -2.71 0.88
C SER A 15 -11.48 -3.70 1.90
N ARG A 16 -12.03 -4.79 1.38
CA ARG A 16 -12.36 -5.98 2.18
C ARG A 16 -11.10 -6.70 2.69
N LEU A 17 -9.98 -6.48 2.00
CA LEU A 17 -8.68 -7.03 2.35
C LEU A 17 -8.01 -6.07 3.34
N PRO A 18 -7.28 -6.59 4.34
CA PRO A 18 -6.56 -5.74 5.26
C PRO A 18 -5.23 -5.24 4.65
N VAL A 19 -4.79 -4.07 5.12
CA VAL A 19 -3.39 -3.67 4.99
C VAL A 19 -2.53 -4.57 5.85
N LEU A 20 -1.38 -4.97 5.30
CA LEU A 20 -0.40 -5.81 5.99
C LEU A 20 0.91 -5.05 6.15
N ILE A 21 1.43 -4.98 7.38
CA ILE A 21 2.77 -4.41 7.65
C ILE A 21 3.70 -5.52 8.15
N TYR A 22 4.85 -5.61 7.51
CA TYR A 22 5.89 -6.58 7.84
C TYR A 22 7.11 -5.82 8.35
N ARG A 23 7.54 -6.17 9.56
CA ARG A 23 8.63 -5.47 10.24
C ARG A 23 9.97 -6.10 9.93
N THR A 24 10.89 -5.30 9.41
CA THR A 24 12.32 -5.66 9.23
C THR A 24 12.51 -6.96 8.46
N VAL A 25 11.86 -7.06 7.30
CA VAL A 25 11.85 -8.26 6.44
C VAL A 25 12.68 -8.11 5.17
N LEU A 26 13.10 -6.89 4.83
CA LEU A 26 14.05 -6.66 3.75
C LEU A 26 15.46 -7.14 4.15
N PRO A 27 16.36 -7.37 3.16
CA PRO A 27 17.76 -7.71 3.44
C PRO A 27 18.43 -6.71 4.37
N ALA A 28 19.48 -7.16 5.07
CA ALA A 28 20.32 -6.27 5.87
C ALA A 28 20.90 -5.15 5.00
N ASP A 29 20.90 -3.94 5.53
CA ASP A 29 21.29 -2.72 4.83
C ASP A 29 20.66 -2.56 3.44
N PRO A 30 19.32 -2.49 3.35
CA PRO A 30 18.64 -2.50 2.07
C PRO A 30 19.03 -1.27 1.24
N THR A 31 19.19 -1.51 -0.05
CA THR A 31 19.34 -0.55 -1.13
C THR A 31 18.18 -0.72 -2.11
N ALA A 32 17.94 0.26 -3.00
CA ALA A 32 16.92 0.10 -4.04
C ALA A 32 17.12 -1.19 -4.87
N ALA A 33 18.36 -1.52 -5.24
CA ALA A 33 18.68 -2.70 -6.04
C ALA A 33 18.45 -4.02 -5.28
N SER A 34 18.98 -4.16 -4.07
CA SER A 34 18.77 -5.38 -3.24
C SER A 34 17.30 -5.56 -2.83
N THR A 35 16.59 -4.46 -2.60
CA THR A 35 15.14 -4.49 -2.33
C THR A 35 14.38 -4.98 -3.55
N ARG A 36 14.67 -4.43 -4.74
CA ARG A 36 14.07 -4.90 -5.99
C ARG A 36 14.28 -6.40 -6.19
N GLU A 37 15.52 -6.87 -6.07
CA GLU A 37 15.84 -8.30 -6.22
C GLU A 37 15.05 -9.19 -5.24
N ALA A 38 14.90 -8.73 -4.00
CA ALA A 38 14.16 -9.47 -2.97
C ALA A 38 12.65 -9.56 -3.23
N LEU A 39 12.03 -8.62 -3.94
CA LEU A 39 10.59 -8.63 -4.22
C LEU A 39 10.26 -9.17 -5.61
N GLU A 40 11.07 -8.90 -6.63
CA GLU A 40 10.81 -9.36 -8.01
C GLU A 40 10.92 -10.88 -8.15
N LYS A 41 11.71 -11.56 -7.29
CA LYS A 41 11.73 -13.04 -7.22
C LYS A 41 10.37 -13.65 -6.85
N ASN A 42 9.47 -12.86 -6.25
CA ASN A 42 8.13 -13.24 -5.84
C ASN A 42 7.06 -12.59 -6.74
N HIS A 43 7.42 -12.16 -7.96
CA HIS A 43 6.50 -11.57 -8.93
C HIS A 43 5.87 -10.24 -8.47
N TRP A 44 6.57 -9.47 -7.63
CA TRP A 44 6.22 -8.09 -7.31
C TRP A 44 7.18 -7.13 -8.02
N ILE A 45 6.69 -6.53 -9.10
CA ILE A 45 7.47 -5.83 -10.10
C ILE A 45 7.62 -4.36 -9.73
N GLN A 46 8.84 -3.83 -9.85
CA GLN A 46 9.10 -2.42 -9.58
C GLN A 46 8.35 -1.49 -10.54
N GLY A 47 7.57 -0.56 -9.98
CA GLY A 47 7.03 0.59 -10.69
C GLY A 47 7.89 1.85 -10.56
N GLY A 48 8.61 2.01 -9.45
CA GLY A 48 9.48 3.17 -9.26
C GLY A 48 10.13 3.24 -7.88
N VAL A 49 11.09 4.17 -7.75
CA VAL A 49 11.58 4.63 -6.44
C VAL A 49 10.89 5.94 -6.14
N PHE A 50 10.22 6.01 -5.01
CA PHE A 50 9.40 7.14 -4.60
C PHE A 50 9.89 7.72 -3.29
N LYS A 51 9.47 8.96 -3.04
CA LYS A 51 9.77 9.73 -1.83
C LYS A 51 8.47 10.02 -1.10
N THR A 52 8.57 10.80 -0.03
CA THR A 52 7.44 11.37 0.70
C THR A 52 6.34 11.88 -0.23
N PHE A 53 5.14 11.31 -0.11
CA PHE A 53 3.97 11.72 -0.87
C PHE A 53 2.82 12.06 0.08
N LYS A 54 2.56 13.37 0.20
CA LYS A 54 1.62 13.90 1.21
C LYS A 54 0.16 13.93 0.77
N ALA A 55 -0.11 13.77 -0.52
CA ALA A 55 -1.47 13.74 -1.00
C ALA A 55 -2.11 12.38 -0.67
N HIS A 56 -3.28 12.41 -0.04
CA HIS A 56 -4.11 11.23 0.14
C HIS A 56 -4.45 10.67 -1.24
N HIS A 57 -4.17 9.39 -1.42
CA HIS A 57 -4.47 8.71 -2.66
C HIS A 57 -4.75 7.23 -2.41
N PHE A 58 -5.41 6.60 -3.39
CA PHE A 58 -5.53 5.16 -3.50
C PHE A 58 -5.45 4.73 -4.96
N HIS A 59 -5.09 3.47 -5.17
CA HIS A 59 -5.14 2.78 -6.46
C HIS A 59 -6.37 1.88 -6.51
N SER A 60 -7.21 2.05 -7.52
CA SER A 60 -8.45 1.27 -7.67
C SER A 60 -8.25 0.02 -8.53
N VAL A 61 -7.17 -0.05 -9.31
CA VAL A 61 -6.96 -1.12 -10.32
C VAL A 61 -5.84 -2.10 -9.97
N THR A 62 -5.07 -1.86 -8.91
CA THR A 62 -3.96 -2.74 -8.49
C THR A 62 -3.74 -2.68 -6.98
N HIS A 63 -3.22 -3.77 -6.43
CA HIS A 63 -2.56 -3.77 -5.13
C HIS A 63 -1.18 -3.15 -5.24
N GLU A 64 -0.68 -2.62 -4.13
CA GLU A 64 0.63 -1.97 -4.06
C GLU A 64 1.38 -2.43 -2.82
N CYS A 65 2.71 -2.47 -2.91
CA CYS A 65 3.56 -2.65 -1.75
C CYS A 65 4.66 -1.58 -1.75
N TYR A 66 4.80 -0.88 -0.63
CA TYR A 66 5.95 -0.04 -0.37
C TYR A 66 7.02 -0.87 0.34
N ALA A 67 8.21 -0.94 -0.24
CA ALA A 67 9.37 -1.53 0.41
C ALA A 67 10.36 -0.42 0.81
N VAL A 68 10.42 -0.12 2.11
CA VAL A 68 11.16 1.03 2.64
C VAL A 68 12.63 0.66 2.81
N PHE A 69 13.48 1.20 1.94
CA PHE A 69 14.92 0.92 2.00
C PHE A 69 15.74 2.06 2.60
N LYS A 70 15.13 3.23 2.84
CA LYS A 70 15.80 4.40 3.41
C LYS A 70 14.84 5.26 4.23
N GLY A 71 15.33 5.81 5.34
CA GLY A 71 14.57 6.71 6.22
C GLY A 71 13.36 6.05 6.89
N SER A 72 12.38 6.87 7.25
CA SER A 72 11.10 6.46 7.84
C SER A 72 9.98 7.42 7.45
N SER A 73 8.74 6.94 7.54
CA SER A 73 7.57 7.79 7.36
C SER A 73 6.46 7.43 8.34
N HIS A 74 5.78 8.47 8.80
CA HIS A 74 4.51 8.37 9.50
C HIS A 74 3.39 8.45 8.45
N LEU A 75 2.67 7.36 8.27
CA LEU A 75 1.61 7.21 7.27
C LEU A 75 0.24 7.29 7.91
N LEU A 76 -0.70 7.91 7.20
CA LEU A 76 -2.13 7.84 7.53
C LEU A 76 -2.82 6.92 6.53
N LEU A 77 -3.57 5.95 7.04
CA LEU A 77 -4.26 4.94 6.24
C LEU A 77 -5.77 5.02 6.42
N GLY A 78 -6.52 4.78 5.34
CA GLY A 78 -7.95 4.46 5.39
C GLY A 78 -8.92 5.63 5.42
N CYS A 79 -8.44 6.88 5.45
CA CYS A 79 -9.29 8.07 5.29
C CYS A 79 -8.74 9.05 4.25
N GLY A 80 -9.63 9.89 3.73
CA GLY A 80 -9.38 10.99 2.83
C GLY A 80 -9.46 12.35 3.53
N PRO A 81 -9.02 13.44 2.87
CA PRO A 81 -9.00 14.77 3.46
C PRO A 81 -10.39 15.42 3.55
N LEU A 82 -11.41 14.80 2.94
CA LEU A 82 -12.81 15.24 2.98
C LEU A 82 -13.68 14.33 3.86
N ASP A 83 -13.14 13.24 4.40
CA ASP A 83 -13.89 12.37 5.31
C ASP A 83 -14.02 13.04 6.67
N ASP A 84 -15.08 12.70 7.41
CA ASP A 84 -15.29 13.25 8.74
C ASP A 84 -14.23 12.69 9.71
N PRO A 85 -13.78 13.43 10.74
CA PRO A 85 -12.81 12.92 11.72
C PRO A 85 -13.24 11.64 12.46
N GLY A 86 -14.55 11.32 12.45
CA GLY A 86 -15.11 10.09 12.99
C GLY A 86 -15.14 8.91 12.02
N ASP A 87 -14.88 9.13 10.73
CA ASP A 87 -14.88 8.09 9.69
C ASP A 87 -13.62 7.20 9.73
N GLY A 88 -12.72 7.48 10.67
CA GLY A 88 -11.55 6.68 10.98
C GLY A 88 -10.27 7.26 10.42
N GLY A 89 -9.34 6.35 10.12
CA GLY A 89 -7.94 6.68 9.86
C GLY A 89 -7.06 6.03 10.92
N VAL A 90 -6.01 5.33 10.48
CA VAL A 90 -4.99 4.80 11.39
C VAL A 90 -3.65 5.36 10.97
N GLU A 91 -2.98 5.98 11.94
CA GLU A 91 -1.60 6.40 11.81
C GLU A 91 -0.67 5.24 12.11
N VAL A 92 0.30 4.98 11.23
CA VAL A 92 1.31 3.93 11.39
C VAL A 92 2.68 4.46 11.01
N ASP A 93 3.71 3.97 11.69
CA ASP A 93 5.08 4.21 11.29
C ASP A 93 5.58 3.10 10.38
N VAL A 94 6.33 3.46 9.34
CA VAL A 94 7.15 2.54 8.55
C VAL A 94 8.58 3.05 8.50
N ARG A 95 9.55 2.14 8.51
CA ARG A 95 10.98 2.48 8.53
C ARG A 95 11.79 1.57 7.65
N ARG A 96 13.04 1.97 7.37
CA ARG A 96 14.04 1.16 6.67
C ARG A 96 14.00 -0.30 7.15
N GLY A 97 13.79 -1.21 6.20
CA GLY A 97 13.68 -2.65 6.45
C GLY A 97 12.24 -3.18 6.45
N ASP A 98 11.25 -2.32 6.64
CA ASP A 98 9.83 -2.70 6.66
C ASP A 98 9.24 -2.71 5.24
N ILE A 99 8.18 -3.49 5.06
CA ILE A 99 7.26 -3.35 3.92
C ILE A 99 5.83 -3.14 4.41
N ILE A 100 5.03 -2.41 3.62
CA ILE A 100 3.59 -2.28 3.81
C ILE A 100 2.87 -2.63 2.50
N VAL A 101 1.91 -3.54 2.58
CA VAL A 101 1.10 -3.97 1.44
C VAL A 101 -0.30 -3.36 1.56
N LEU A 102 -0.68 -2.62 0.53
CA LEU A 102 -1.88 -1.81 0.43
C LEU A 102 -2.83 -2.45 -0.60
N PRO A 103 -3.97 -3.00 -0.15
CA PRO A 103 -5.00 -3.48 -1.07
C PRO A 103 -5.57 -2.36 -1.94
N ALA A 104 -6.13 -2.75 -3.09
CA ALA A 104 -6.75 -1.81 -3.99
C ALA A 104 -7.92 -1.13 -3.27
N GLY A 105 -8.01 0.20 -3.40
CA GLY A 105 -9.01 1.05 -2.77
C GLY A 105 -8.62 1.63 -1.41
N VAL A 106 -7.57 1.13 -0.73
CA VAL A 106 -7.15 1.68 0.57
C VAL A 106 -6.41 3.00 0.38
N SER A 107 -6.94 4.07 0.98
CA SER A 107 -6.25 5.35 0.94
C SER A 107 -5.04 5.35 1.85
N HIS A 108 -4.02 6.10 1.43
CA HIS A 108 -2.84 6.33 2.23
C HIS A 108 -2.16 7.64 1.84
N CYS A 109 -1.44 8.23 2.79
CA CYS A 109 -0.49 9.33 2.56
C CYS A 109 0.61 9.33 3.60
N SER A 110 1.69 10.04 3.30
CA SER A 110 2.72 10.38 4.27
C SER A 110 2.37 11.71 4.97
N ILE A 111 2.18 11.66 6.29
CA ILE A 111 2.01 12.87 7.11
C ILE A 111 3.38 13.57 7.27
N SER A 112 4.37 12.77 7.67
CA SER A 112 5.74 13.20 7.90
C SER A 112 6.72 12.09 7.53
N SER A 113 8.00 12.47 7.36
CA SER A 113 9.06 11.56 6.97
C SER A 113 10.42 12.07 7.44
N GLU A 114 11.32 11.16 7.76
CA GLU A 114 12.67 11.46 8.24
C GLU A 114 13.73 10.67 7.48
N GLY A 115 14.99 11.13 7.56
CA GLY A 115 16.15 10.40 7.04
C GLY A 115 16.16 10.21 5.52
N ASP A 116 15.68 11.21 4.77
CA ASP A 116 15.52 11.15 3.30
C ASP A 116 14.73 9.91 2.85
N TYR A 117 13.53 9.74 3.44
CA TYR A 117 12.63 8.62 3.19
C TYR A 117 12.46 8.31 1.70
N GLU A 118 12.82 7.08 1.35
CA GLU A 118 12.67 6.52 0.01
C GLU A 118 12.18 5.08 0.12
N TYR A 119 11.26 4.71 -0.75
CA TYR A 119 10.72 3.36 -0.85
C TYR A 119 10.62 2.92 -2.30
N LEU A 120 10.68 1.61 -2.51
CA LEU A 120 10.38 0.99 -3.78
C LEU A 120 8.86 0.75 -3.83
N GLY A 121 8.18 1.33 -4.82
CA GLY A 121 6.80 0.97 -5.12
C GLY A 121 6.80 -0.24 -6.04
N VAL A 122 6.23 -1.35 -5.59
CA VAL A 122 6.09 -2.57 -6.37
C VAL A 122 4.63 -3.01 -6.46
N TYR A 123 4.30 -3.70 -7.55
CA TYR A 123 2.95 -4.12 -7.87
C TYR A 123 2.98 -5.59 -8.35
N PRO A 124 1.91 -6.38 -8.13
CA PRO A 124 1.86 -7.75 -8.63
C PRO A 124 2.10 -7.82 -10.14
N GLU A 125 2.82 -8.84 -10.59
CA GLU A 125 3.11 -9.06 -12.01
C GLU A 125 1.81 -9.20 -12.81
N GLY A 126 1.76 -8.53 -13.96
CA GLY A 126 0.57 -8.52 -14.82
C GLY A 126 -0.53 -7.54 -14.38
N SER A 127 -0.38 -6.85 -13.25
CA SER A 127 -1.30 -5.78 -12.85
C SER A 127 -1.32 -4.64 -13.88
N PRO A 128 -2.48 -3.96 -14.07
CA PRO A 128 -2.54 -2.71 -14.80
C PRO A 128 -1.61 -1.65 -14.21
N HIS A 129 -1.23 -0.66 -15.01
CA HIS A 129 -0.57 0.53 -14.48
C HIS A 129 -1.49 1.23 -13.46
N TRP A 130 -0.95 1.63 -12.32
CA TRP A 130 -1.71 2.19 -11.21
C TRP A 130 -2.38 3.51 -11.57
N ASP A 131 -3.57 3.76 -11.02
CA ASP A 131 -4.31 5.01 -11.15
C ASP A 131 -4.23 5.84 -9.87
N ASN A 132 -4.11 7.17 -9.97
CA ASN A 132 -4.08 8.02 -8.78
C ASN A 132 -5.45 8.64 -8.50
N ASN A 133 -6.15 8.16 -7.48
CA ASN A 133 -7.42 8.73 -7.03
C ASN A 133 -7.20 9.51 -5.72
N PHE A 134 -7.39 10.83 -5.75
CA PHE A 134 -6.98 11.72 -4.65
C PHE A 134 -8.01 11.89 -3.52
N CYS A 135 -8.91 10.92 -3.33
CA CYS A 135 -9.92 10.95 -2.26
C CYS A 135 -10.81 12.22 -2.27
N LYS A 136 -11.17 12.73 -3.46
CA LYS A 136 -12.02 13.92 -3.66
C LYS A 136 -13.36 13.62 -4.34
N ALA A 137 -13.54 12.37 -4.76
CA ALA A 137 -14.74 11.91 -5.44
C ALA A 137 -15.93 11.86 -4.47
N GLY A 138 -17.14 12.13 -4.94
CA GLY A 138 -18.35 11.94 -4.13
C GLY A 138 -18.78 10.47 -4.03
N PRO A 139 -19.76 10.14 -3.17
CA PRO A 139 -20.13 8.75 -2.85
C PRO A 139 -20.46 7.87 -4.05
N LYS A 140 -21.11 8.43 -5.09
CA LYS A 140 -21.46 7.68 -6.30
C LYS A 140 -20.21 7.20 -7.06
N GLU A 141 -19.24 8.07 -7.26
CA GLU A 141 -18.00 7.73 -7.97
C GLU A 141 -17.11 6.83 -7.10
N THR A 142 -17.03 7.11 -5.79
CA THR A 142 -16.35 6.24 -4.81
C THR A 142 -16.90 4.81 -4.87
N ALA A 143 -18.23 4.64 -4.97
CA ALA A 143 -18.85 3.32 -5.10
C ALA A 143 -18.49 2.59 -6.41
N GLU A 144 -18.34 3.30 -7.53
CA GLU A 144 -17.86 2.69 -8.78
C GLU A 144 -16.39 2.27 -8.66
N LYS A 145 -15.53 3.10 -8.06
CA LYS A 145 -14.14 2.74 -7.76
C LYS A 145 -14.04 1.53 -6.83
N ALA A 146 -14.94 1.43 -5.86
CA ALA A 146 -15.03 0.25 -4.99
C ALA A 146 -15.38 -1.03 -5.75
N LYS A 147 -16.23 -0.96 -6.79
CA LYS A 147 -16.53 -2.12 -7.65
C LYS A 147 -15.28 -2.57 -8.41
N VAL A 148 -14.52 -1.63 -8.95
CA VAL A 148 -13.26 -1.91 -9.67
C VAL A 148 -12.22 -2.52 -8.72
N ALA A 149 -12.01 -1.92 -7.54
CA ALA A 149 -11.06 -2.43 -6.56
C ALA A 149 -11.37 -3.87 -6.12
N ARG A 150 -12.66 -4.24 -6.03
CA ARG A 150 -13.07 -5.61 -5.70
C ARG A 150 -12.77 -6.65 -6.78
N THR A 151 -12.54 -6.24 -8.02
CA THR A 151 -12.17 -7.16 -9.11
C THR A 151 -10.67 -7.38 -9.23
N VAL A 152 -9.86 -6.64 -8.47
CA VAL A 152 -8.40 -6.85 -8.46
C VAL A 152 -8.12 -8.22 -7.83
N PRO A 153 -7.40 -9.11 -8.52
CA PRO A 153 -7.13 -10.45 -8.04
C PRO A 153 -6.13 -10.42 -6.87
N ILE A 154 -6.34 -11.33 -5.92
CA ILE A 154 -5.36 -11.59 -4.86
C ILE A 154 -4.12 -12.23 -5.52
N PRO A 155 -2.90 -11.71 -5.27
CA PRO A 155 -1.68 -12.26 -5.85
C PRO A 155 -1.39 -13.67 -5.32
N GLU A 156 -0.88 -14.55 -6.17
CA GLU A 156 -0.48 -15.91 -5.78
C GLU A 156 0.77 -15.97 -4.87
N TYR A 157 1.51 -14.85 -4.78
CA TYR A 157 2.78 -14.76 -4.06
C TYR A 157 2.74 -13.60 -3.08
N ASP A 158 3.10 -13.87 -1.83
CA ASP A 158 3.49 -12.85 -0.86
C ASP A 158 4.78 -12.16 -1.33
N PRO A 159 4.91 -10.83 -1.16
CA PRO A 159 6.06 -10.07 -1.65
C PRO A 159 7.40 -10.51 -1.06
N ILE A 160 7.41 -11.14 0.12
CA ILE A 160 8.64 -11.58 0.81
C ILE A 160 8.75 -13.10 0.82
N TYR A 161 7.67 -13.79 1.17
CA TYR A 161 7.69 -15.23 1.46
C TYR A 161 7.15 -16.12 0.33
N GLY A 162 6.70 -15.55 -0.78
CA GLY A 162 6.22 -16.31 -1.93
C GLY A 162 4.89 -17.01 -1.66
N LYS A 163 4.71 -18.23 -2.20
CA LYS A 163 3.40 -18.92 -2.24
C LYS A 163 2.82 -19.27 -0.87
N ASP A 164 3.68 -19.53 0.11
CA ASP A 164 3.28 -19.93 1.46
C ASP A 164 3.38 -18.75 2.44
N GLY A 165 3.36 -17.53 1.92
CA GLY A 165 3.51 -16.32 2.71
C GLY A 165 2.20 -15.84 3.34
N PRO A 166 2.29 -15.07 4.45
CA PRO A 166 1.11 -14.64 5.19
C PRO A 166 0.08 -13.87 4.37
N LEU A 167 0.48 -13.15 3.32
CA LEU A 167 -0.45 -12.43 2.45
C LEU A 167 -1.45 -13.40 1.80
N VAL A 168 -0.97 -14.52 1.28
CA VAL A 168 -1.78 -15.50 0.55
C VAL A 168 -2.83 -16.14 1.45
N ASP A 169 -2.49 -16.35 2.73
CA ASP A 169 -3.41 -16.91 3.72
C ASP A 169 -4.43 -15.89 4.26
N ILE A 170 -4.04 -14.61 4.35
CA ILE A 170 -4.86 -13.56 4.97
C ILE A 170 -5.81 -12.91 3.97
N TRP A 171 -5.46 -12.85 2.68
CA TRP A 171 -6.23 -12.14 1.64
C TRP A 171 -7.31 -13.00 0.96
#